data_AF-A0A7S0C434-F1
#
_entry.id   AF-A0A7S0C434-F1
#
_cell.length_a   1.000
_cell.length_b   1.000
_cell.length_c   1.000
_cell.angle_alpha   90.00
_cell.angle_beta   90.00
_cell.angle_gamma   90.00
#
_symmetry.space_group_name_H-M   'P 1'
#
loop_
_entity.id
_entity.type
_entity.pdbx_description
1 polymer ?
#
loop_
_entity_poly.entity_id
_entity_poly.type
_entity_poly.pdbx_seq_one_letter_code
_entity_poly.pdbx_strand_id
1 'polypeptide(L)'
;CSASNEKNCRAYEACAVLIVLDAAPLELEVVCSEKSLATVSGSVECVEMCIPSSCCFDETSSCRLLNESQCKSWIACKNTPNSQNVYEDSPLAQTCSSSQIGTTNGLLNCKNECKQSACCYLEGSDSCYTESEELCLEYEYYCKSVLLGDVTSLPSDAYNPIDEELSTVARMCTQVNFETEEGRIGCEDECKKADCCEKTQENSCYTENTKLCDEYIRACGAVPKLHSTFNIPKPHADLLVLCSKSSTSSFEGLTLCKQGCEASTCCREPHKENCRDVNKDVCDAYKPCEILFN
;
A
#
# COMPACT_ATOMS: atom_id res chain seq x y z
N CYS A 1 22.91 22.32 -5.09
CA CYS A 1 22.74 23.44 -6.03
C CYS A 1 23.91 23.48 -7.01
N SER A 2 23.67 23.63 -8.31
CA SER A 2 24.75 23.91 -9.28
C SER A 2 25.17 25.38 -9.20
N ALA A 3 26.41 25.69 -9.60
CA ALA A 3 27.00 27.03 -9.54
C ALA A 3 26.21 28.12 -10.32
N SER A 4 25.30 27.72 -11.22
CA SER A 4 24.53 28.63 -12.05
C SER A 4 23.32 29.27 -11.35
N ASN A 5 23.02 28.95 -10.09
CA ASN A 5 21.79 29.40 -9.43
C ASN A 5 21.97 29.90 -7.97
N GLU A 6 23.14 30.47 -7.67
CA GLU A 6 23.56 30.86 -6.31
C GLU A 6 22.60 31.84 -5.61
N LYS A 7 22.02 32.80 -6.34
CA LYS A 7 21.06 33.78 -5.79
C LYS A 7 19.74 33.15 -5.33
N ASN A 8 19.27 32.12 -6.03
CA ASN A 8 18.03 31.43 -5.69
C ASN A 8 18.25 30.47 -4.52
N CYS A 9 19.44 29.87 -4.40
CA CYS A 9 19.75 28.97 -3.28
C CYS A 9 19.84 29.71 -1.93
N ARG A 10 20.32 30.96 -1.89
CA ARG A 10 20.34 31.77 -0.65
C ARG A 10 18.95 32.05 -0.05
N ALA A 11 17.91 32.12 -0.89
CA ALA A 11 16.54 32.31 -0.41
C ALA A 11 15.99 31.07 0.31
N TYR A 12 16.48 29.87 -0.04
CA TYR A 12 16.12 28.60 0.59
C TYR A 12 17.08 28.17 1.70
N GLU A 13 18.17 28.91 1.94
CA GLU A 13 19.11 28.66 3.03
C GLU A 13 18.41 28.77 4.41
N ALA A 14 17.43 29.67 4.53
CA ALA A 14 16.56 29.77 5.70
C ALA A 14 15.55 28.61 5.85
N CYS A 15 15.35 27.81 4.80
CA CYS A 15 14.50 26.63 4.79
C CYS A 15 15.29 25.32 4.92
N ALA A 16 16.62 25.38 5.05
CA ALA A 16 17.39 24.22 5.45
C ALA A 16 16.87 23.81 6.83
N VAL A 17 16.17 22.68 6.89
CA VAL A 17 15.73 22.07 8.14
C VAL A 17 17.00 21.89 8.97
N LEU A 18 17.14 22.72 10.01
CA LEU A 18 18.20 22.55 10.99
C LEU A 18 17.87 21.25 11.72
N ILE A 19 18.49 20.16 11.28
CA ILE A 19 18.49 18.91 12.02
C ILE A 19 19.29 19.20 13.29
N VAL A 20 18.58 19.51 14.37
CA VAL A 20 19.16 19.65 15.70
C VAL A 20 19.26 18.24 16.26
N LEU A 21 20.48 17.77 16.41
CA LEU A 21 20.73 16.45 17.00
C LEU A 21 20.72 16.58 18.53
N ASP A 22 19.97 15.71 19.20
CA ASP A 22 20.02 15.62 20.65
C ASP A 22 21.35 15.01 21.14
N ALA A 23 21.64 15.19 22.42
CA ALA A 23 22.77 14.53 23.05
C ALA A 23 22.57 13.01 23.04
N ALA A 24 23.67 12.26 22.84
CA ALA A 24 23.62 10.80 22.93
C ALA A 24 23.12 10.32 24.30
N PRO A 25 22.32 9.24 24.34
CA PRO A 25 21.96 8.57 25.60
C PRO A 25 23.21 8.13 26.38
N LEU A 26 23.14 8.13 27.71
CA LEU A 26 24.28 7.77 28.57
C LEU A 26 24.66 6.28 28.41
N GLU A 27 23.69 5.45 28.05
CA GLU A 27 23.83 4.01 27.89
C GLU A 27 24.44 3.63 26.53
N LEU A 28 24.57 4.58 25.59
CA LEU A 28 25.00 4.31 24.22
C LEU A 28 26.36 3.59 24.16
N GLU A 29 27.33 3.97 24.99
CA GLU A 29 28.63 3.30 25.04
C GLU A 29 28.55 1.84 25.49
N VAL A 30 27.58 1.51 26.36
CA VAL A 30 27.38 0.15 26.87
C VAL A 30 26.65 -0.69 25.83
N VAL A 31 25.57 -0.14 25.26
CA VAL A 31 24.74 -0.80 24.23
C VAL A 31 25.55 -1.05 22.97
N CYS A 32 26.39 -0.10 22.55
CA CYS A 32 27.26 -0.22 21.39
C CYS A 32 28.68 -0.72 21.71
N SER A 33 28.88 -1.34 22.87
CA SER A 33 30.18 -1.93 23.22
C SER A 33 30.48 -3.16 22.35
N GLU A 34 31.77 -3.49 22.15
CA GLU A 34 32.17 -4.69 21.41
C GLU A 34 31.51 -5.98 21.95
N LYS A 35 31.29 -6.04 23.26
CA LYS A 35 30.63 -7.18 23.91
C LYS A 35 29.15 -7.29 23.53
N SER A 36 28.44 -6.16 23.47
CA SER A 36 27.03 -6.11 23.06
C SER A 36 26.88 -6.39 21.57
N LEU A 37 27.75 -5.78 20.74
CA LEU A 37 27.82 -6.00 19.30
C LEU A 37 28.21 -7.44 18.92
N ALA A 38 28.79 -8.22 19.84
CA ALA A 38 29.05 -9.65 19.62
C ALA A 38 27.78 -10.52 19.65
N THR A 39 26.62 -9.95 19.98
CA THR A 39 25.32 -10.61 20.00
C THR A 39 24.38 -9.95 18.98
N VAL A 40 23.43 -10.72 18.43
CA VAL A 40 22.40 -10.17 17.53
C VAL A 40 21.58 -9.10 18.25
N SER A 41 21.09 -9.41 19.46
CA SER A 41 20.30 -8.48 20.28
C SER A 41 21.01 -7.15 20.54
N GLY A 42 22.27 -7.17 21.02
CA GLY A 42 23.02 -5.94 21.26
C GLY A 42 23.39 -5.17 19.99
N SER A 43 23.53 -5.87 18.86
CA SER A 43 23.70 -5.21 17.55
C SER A 43 22.44 -4.47 17.10
N VAL A 44 21.26 -5.10 17.24
CA VAL A 44 19.97 -4.48 16.94
C VAL A 44 19.74 -3.25 17.83
N GLU A 45 19.89 -3.41 19.15
CA GLU A 45 19.68 -2.32 20.11
C GLU A 45 20.61 -1.14 19.84
N CYS A 46 21.89 -1.41 19.52
CA CYS A 46 22.83 -0.36 19.15
C CYS A 46 22.43 0.35 17.85
N VAL A 47 22.06 -0.39 16.80
CA VAL A 47 21.63 0.22 15.52
C VAL A 47 20.42 1.14 15.74
N GLU A 48 19.42 0.68 16.50
CA GLU A 48 18.21 1.47 16.81
C GLU A 48 18.55 2.76 17.54
N MET A 49 19.40 2.70 18.57
CA MET A 49 19.85 3.91 19.28
C MET A 49 20.60 4.87 18.36
N CYS A 50 21.31 4.35 17.35
CA CYS A 50 22.15 5.14 16.46
C CYS A 50 21.40 5.82 15.31
N ILE A 51 20.14 5.47 15.03
CA ILE A 51 19.33 6.03 13.92
C ILE A 51 19.34 7.56 13.89
N PRO A 52 19.09 8.30 15.00
CA PRO A 52 19.08 9.76 14.98
C PRO A 52 20.42 10.36 14.56
N SER A 53 21.52 9.64 14.82
CA SER A 53 22.90 10.06 14.55
C SER A 53 23.47 9.53 13.24
N SER A 54 22.68 8.83 12.42
CA SER A 54 23.10 8.30 11.11
C SER A 54 23.81 9.36 10.26
N CYS A 55 23.30 10.60 10.30
CA CYS A 55 23.84 11.73 9.58
C CYS A 55 25.22 12.22 10.06
N CYS A 56 25.71 11.78 11.22
CA CYS A 56 27.06 12.08 11.72
C CYS A 56 28.16 11.27 11.04
N PHE A 57 27.82 10.15 10.42
CA PHE A 57 28.80 9.20 9.86
C PHE A 57 28.88 9.24 8.33
N ASP A 58 27.95 9.93 7.67
CA ASP A 58 28.04 10.25 6.25
C ASP A 58 28.95 11.47 6.03
N GLU A 59 30.02 11.31 5.23
CA GLU A 59 30.96 12.39 4.90
C GLU A 59 30.33 13.51 4.06
N THR A 60 29.20 13.23 3.41
CA THR A 60 28.49 14.17 2.53
C THR A 60 27.31 14.87 3.22
N SER A 61 26.94 14.41 4.41
CA SER A 61 25.81 14.94 5.17
C SER A 61 26.10 16.32 5.77
N SER A 62 25.18 17.26 5.55
CA SER A 62 25.22 18.59 6.14
C SER A 62 25.08 18.57 7.67
N CYS A 63 24.44 17.54 8.24
CA CYS A 63 24.25 17.41 9.69
C CYS A 63 25.59 17.28 10.43
N ARG A 64 26.57 16.56 9.87
CA ARG A 64 27.90 16.40 10.47
C ARG A 64 28.62 17.74 10.63
N LEU A 65 28.48 18.63 9.64
CA LEU A 65 29.08 19.96 9.66
C LEU A 65 28.38 20.91 10.65
N LEU A 66 27.06 20.78 10.79
CA LEU A 66 26.26 21.65 11.65
C LEU A 66 26.22 21.20 13.12
N ASN A 67 26.46 19.91 13.39
CA ASN A 67 26.34 19.30 14.72
C ASN A 67 27.65 18.64 15.20
N GLU A 68 28.81 19.22 14.88
CA GLU A 68 30.12 18.59 15.15
C GLU A 68 30.31 18.19 16.63
N SER A 69 29.85 19.02 17.58
CA SER A 69 29.96 18.70 19.01
C SER A 69 29.04 17.55 19.43
N GLN A 70 27.83 17.48 18.89
CA GLN A 70 26.87 16.42 19.20
C GLN A 70 27.34 15.12 18.59
N CYS A 71 27.81 15.12 17.33
CA CYS A 71 28.33 13.92 16.66
C CYS A 71 29.49 13.26 17.43
N LYS A 72 30.26 14.01 18.22
CA LYS A 72 31.29 13.43 19.11
C LYS A 72 30.70 12.55 20.21
N SER A 73 29.53 12.91 20.75
CA SER A 73 28.83 12.10 21.77
C SER A 73 28.27 10.79 21.19
N TRP A 74 28.04 10.75 19.88
CA TRP A 74 27.53 9.58 19.17
C TRP A 74 28.62 8.62 18.69
N ILE A 75 29.91 8.83 19.01
CA ILE A 75 31.04 8.10 18.42
C ILE A 75 30.97 6.57 18.59
N ALA A 76 30.25 6.07 19.60
CA ALA A 76 30.01 4.64 19.79
C ALA A 76 29.26 4.01 18.60
N CYS A 77 28.42 4.78 17.91
CA CYS A 77 27.74 4.37 16.68
C CYS A 77 28.67 4.19 15.48
N LYS A 78 29.90 4.72 15.51
CA LYS A 78 30.85 4.58 14.41
C LYS A 78 31.20 3.12 14.10
N ASN A 79 31.15 2.28 15.13
CA ASN A 79 31.45 0.85 15.03
C ASN A 79 30.20 0.01 14.77
N THR A 80 29.01 0.62 14.71
CA THR A 80 27.88 -0.10 14.12
C THR A 80 28.33 -0.53 12.73
N PRO A 81 28.15 -1.82 12.39
CA PRO A 81 28.29 -2.20 11.02
C PRO A 81 27.38 -1.27 10.24
N ASN A 82 27.97 -0.48 9.34
CA ASN A 82 27.30 0.58 8.58
C ASN A 82 25.88 0.10 8.31
N SER A 83 24.84 0.76 8.84
CA SER A 83 23.48 0.20 8.96
C SER A 83 22.92 -0.32 7.63
N GLN A 84 23.56 0.05 6.53
CA GLN A 84 23.32 -0.45 5.19
C GLN A 84 23.88 -1.86 4.87
N ASN A 85 24.90 -2.41 5.54
CA ASN A 85 25.60 -3.61 5.03
C ASN A 85 25.49 -4.89 5.86
N VAL A 86 25.16 -4.87 7.16
CA VAL A 86 25.05 -6.15 7.92
C VAL A 86 23.74 -6.88 7.71
N TYR A 87 22.76 -6.18 7.16
CA TYR A 87 21.41 -6.67 7.02
C TYR A 87 20.99 -6.84 5.54
N GLU A 88 21.58 -6.13 4.57
CA GLU A 88 21.20 -6.21 3.15
C GLU A 88 21.46 -7.57 2.48
N ASP A 89 22.37 -8.39 3.01
CA ASP A 89 22.68 -9.71 2.42
C ASP A 89 21.78 -10.84 2.97
N SER A 90 20.91 -10.57 3.93
CA SER A 90 19.91 -11.54 4.37
C SER A 90 18.86 -11.75 3.26
N PRO A 91 18.54 -13.01 2.88
CA PRO A 91 17.44 -13.29 1.96
C PRO A 91 16.11 -12.67 2.43
N LEU A 92 15.90 -12.61 3.75
CA LEU A 92 14.73 -11.98 4.36
C LEU A 92 14.75 -10.46 4.15
N ALA A 93 15.89 -9.81 4.35
CA ALA A 93 16.03 -8.37 4.13
C ALA A 93 15.81 -7.96 2.68
N GLN A 94 16.31 -8.76 1.73
CA GLN A 94 16.07 -8.51 0.31
C GLN A 94 14.59 -8.66 -0.03
N THR A 95 13.96 -9.74 0.46
CA THR A 95 12.54 -10.04 0.21
C THR A 95 11.60 -9.04 0.87
N CYS A 96 11.96 -8.56 2.06
CA CYS A 96 11.18 -7.63 2.87
C CYS A 96 11.65 -6.17 2.79
N SER A 97 12.54 -5.84 1.85
CA SER A 97 12.97 -4.45 1.66
C SER A 97 11.81 -3.56 1.25
N SER A 98 11.90 -2.26 1.57
CA SER A 98 10.91 -1.23 1.22
C SER A 98 10.54 -1.25 -0.27
N SER A 99 11.53 -1.46 -1.14
CA SER A 99 11.34 -1.58 -2.59
C SER A 99 10.50 -2.80 -3.00
N GLN A 100 10.59 -3.91 -2.29
CA GLN A 100 9.84 -5.13 -2.60
C GLN A 100 8.41 -5.05 -2.05
N ILE A 101 8.27 -4.68 -0.77
CA ILE A 101 6.95 -4.63 -0.09
C ILE A 101 6.03 -3.54 -0.65
N GLY A 102 6.56 -2.55 -1.37
CA GLY A 102 5.77 -1.60 -2.14
C GLY A 102 5.02 -2.22 -3.33
N THR A 103 5.30 -3.48 -3.68
CA THR A 103 4.59 -4.25 -4.71
C THR A 103 3.74 -5.35 -4.07
N THR A 104 2.62 -5.71 -4.69
CA THR A 104 1.76 -6.81 -4.19
C THR A 104 2.51 -8.13 -4.06
N ASN A 105 3.35 -8.46 -5.05
CA ASN A 105 4.13 -9.70 -5.05
C ASN A 105 5.23 -9.66 -3.98
N GLY A 106 5.96 -8.56 -3.83
CA GLY A 106 6.98 -8.46 -2.80
C GLY A 106 6.39 -8.44 -1.38
N LEU A 107 5.24 -7.81 -1.18
CA LEU A 107 4.51 -7.89 0.10
C LEU A 107 4.06 -9.32 0.39
N LEU A 108 3.52 -10.03 -0.59
CA LEU A 108 3.10 -11.43 -0.43
C LEU A 108 4.30 -12.34 -0.14
N ASN A 109 5.41 -12.15 -0.85
CA ASN A 109 6.65 -12.90 -0.64
C ASN A 109 7.20 -12.65 0.76
N CYS A 110 7.30 -11.39 1.17
CA CYS A 110 7.72 -11.04 2.53
C CYS A 110 6.79 -11.66 3.59
N LYS A 111 5.45 -11.56 3.42
CA LYS A 111 4.50 -12.24 4.30
C LYS A 111 4.73 -13.75 4.39
N ASN A 112 5.08 -14.40 3.28
CA ASN A 112 5.34 -15.83 3.26
C ASN A 112 6.61 -16.19 4.01
N GLU A 113 7.70 -15.45 3.81
CA GLU A 113 8.95 -15.64 4.56
C GLU A 113 8.72 -15.39 6.05
N CYS A 114 7.95 -14.36 6.40
CA CYS A 114 7.62 -14.01 7.78
C CYS A 114 6.71 -15.02 8.51
N LYS A 115 6.08 -15.99 7.82
CA LYS A 115 5.18 -16.95 8.49
C LYS A 115 5.86 -17.76 9.59
N GLN A 116 7.15 -18.05 9.44
CA GLN A 116 7.88 -18.85 10.42
C GLN A 116 8.11 -18.12 11.74
N SER A 117 8.09 -16.78 11.74
CA SER A 117 8.19 -15.97 12.96
C SER A 117 6.84 -15.53 13.51
N ALA A 118 5.72 -15.96 12.92
CA ALA A 118 4.40 -15.55 13.39
C ALA A 118 4.17 -15.85 14.89
N CYS A 119 4.75 -16.94 15.40
CA CYS A 119 4.69 -17.30 16.82
C CYS A 119 5.45 -16.32 17.73
N CYS A 120 6.42 -15.56 17.22
CA CYS A 120 7.18 -14.58 18.01
C CYS A 120 6.30 -13.43 18.50
N TYR A 121 5.18 -13.16 17.82
CA TYR A 121 4.28 -12.04 18.11
C TYR A 121 2.98 -12.46 18.79
N LEU A 122 2.86 -13.73 19.20
CA LEU A 122 1.75 -14.20 20.01
C LEU A 122 2.02 -13.87 21.49
N GLU A 123 0.96 -13.68 22.26
CA GLU A 123 1.05 -13.43 23.71
C GLU A 123 1.00 -14.76 24.50
N GLY A 124 1.61 -14.78 25.68
CA GLY A 124 1.50 -15.88 26.63
C GLY A 124 2.23 -17.16 26.18
N SER A 125 1.63 -18.32 26.46
CA SER A 125 2.22 -19.63 26.20
C SER A 125 2.29 -20.01 24.72
N ASP A 126 1.58 -19.28 23.87
CA ASP A 126 1.60 -19.51 22.41
C ASP A 126 2.77 -18.75 21.75
N SER A 127 3.46 -17.88 22.51
CA SER A 127 4.68 -17.22 22.07
C SER A 127 5.84 -18.20 22.01
N CYS A 128 6.55 -18.23 20.87
CA CYS A 128 7.82 -18.95 20.77
C CYS A 128 9.04 -18.08 21.15
N TYR A 129 8.81 -16.83 21.60
CA TYR A 129 9.88 -15.86 21.84
C TYR A 129 10.94 -16.37 22.83
N THR A 130 10.52 -16.99 23.94
CA THR A 130 11.46 -17.48 24.96
C THR A 130 12.29 -18.68 24.50
N GLU A 131 11.77 -19.48 23.57
CA GLU A 131 12.45 -20.67 23.04
C GLU A 131 13.32 -20.37 21.82
N SER A 132 13.08 -19.24 21.15
CA SER A 132 13.70 -18.87 19.88
C SER A 132 14.00 -17.36 19.79
N GLU A 133 14.48 -16.77 20.88
CA GLU A 133 14.71 -15.33 21.02
C GLU A 133 15.57 -14.76 19.88
N GLU A 134 16.67 -15.42 19.53
CA GLU A 134 17.57 -14.97 18.47
C GLU A 134 16.89 -14.93 17.09
N LEU A 135 16.10 -15.95 16.76
CA LEU A 135 15.30 -16.00 15.53
C LEU A 135 14.19 -14.95 15.54
N CYS A 136 13.54 -14.75 16.69
CA CYS A 136 12.47 -13.76 16.83
C CYS A 136 13.00 -12.34 16.65
N LEU A 137 14.17 -12.02 17.18
CA LEU A 137 14.83 -10.72 17.00
C LEU A 137 15.23 -10.48 15.55
N GLU A 138 15.75 -11.48 14.84
CA GLU A 138 16.09 -11.37 13.42
C GLU A 138 14.84 -11.04 12.57
N TYR A 139 13.72 -11.70 12.85
CA TYR A 139 12.48 -11.50 12.12
C TYR A 139 11.73 -10.25 12.55
N GLU A 140 11.83 -9.82 13.81
CA GLU A 140 11.14 -8.65 14.35
C GLU A 140 11.33 -7.40 13.48
N TYR A 141 12.56 -7.15 13.04
CA TYR A 141 12.89 -5.98 12.24
C TYR A 141 12.15 -5.93 10.89
N TYR A 142 11.97 -7.06 10.21
CA TYR A 142 11.35 -7.12 8.87
C TYR A 142 9.88 -7.49 8.88
N CYS A 143 9.46 -8.31 9.84
CA CYS A 143 8.21 -9.04 9.78
C CYS A 143 7.13 -8.51 10.70
N LYS A 144 7.48 -7.77 11.76
CA LYS A 144 6.50 -7.30 12.76
C LYS A 144 5.43 -6.41 12.12
N SER A 145 5.85 -5.39 11.36
CA SER A 145 4.93 -4.48 10.65
C SER A 145 4.11 -5.20 9.58
N VAL A 146 4.73 -6.14 8.87
CA VAL A 146 4.11 -6.90 7.78
C VAL A 146 3.05 -7.89 8.27
N LEU A 147 3.27 -8.55 9.41
CA LEU A 147 2.37 -9.54 10.00
C LEU A 147 1.24 -8.91 10.82
N LEU A 148 1.53 -7.83 11.55
CA LEU A 148 0.52 -7.13 12.35
C LEU A 148 -0.36 -6.19 11.51
N GLY A 149 -0.09 -6.07 10.20
CA GLY A 149 -0.83 -5.21 9.29
C GLY A 149 -0.57 -3.72 9.52
N ASP A 150 0.43 -3.39 10.33
CA ASP A 150 0.80 -2.03 10.68
C ASP A 150 1.98 -1.57 9.82
N VAL A 151 1.71 -1.34 8.54
CA VAL A 151 2.71 -0.91 7.55
C VAL A 151 3.14 0.55 7.79
N THR A 152 2.56 1.24 8.77
CA THR A 152 2.88 2.65 9.08
C THR A 152 4.17 2.82 9.89
N SER A 153 4.75 1.74 10.41
CA SER A 153 5.87 1.75 11.37
C SER A 153 7.23 1.34 10.78
N LEU A 154 7.37 1.23 9.47
CA LEU A 154 8.67 0.93 8.85
C LEU A 154 9.61 2.15 8.93
N PRO A 155 10.94 1.96 9.12
CA PRO A 155 11.90 3.05 9.17
C PRO A 155 11.82 3.90 7.91
N SER A 156 11.32 5.12 8.09
CA SER A 156 11.00 6.07 7.05
C SER A 156 12.19 6.99 6.77
N ASP A 157 13.15 6.49 6.00
CA ASP A 157 13.93 7.42 5.19
C ASP A 157 13.00 7.91 4.06
N ALA A 158 12.27 9.00 4.36
CA ALA A 158 11.26 9.71 3.57
C ALA A 158 9.79 9.35 3.90
N TYR A 159 9.20 10.00 4.91
CA TYR A 159 7.73 10.12 5.02
C TYR A 159 7.31 11.58 5.09
N ASN A 160 6.50 11.99 4.10
CA ASN A 160 5.85 13.29 4.04
C ASN A 160 4.33 13.04 4.20
N PRO A 161 3.63 13.64 5.19
CA PRO A 161 2.23 13.31 5.53
C PRO A 161 1.17 13.61 4.45
N ILE A 162 1.59 13.99 3.24
CA ILE A 162 0.71 14.22 2.09
C ILE A 162 0.54 12.91 1.28
N ASP A 163 1.42 11.91 1.44
CA ASP A 163 1.44 10.68 0.62
C ASP A 163 0.48 9.54 1.06
N GLU A 164 -0.20 9.68 2.20
CA GLU A 164 -1.02 8.58 2.75
C GLU A 164 -2.30 8.32 1.93
N GLU A 165 -2.98 9.37 1.46
CA GLU A 165 -4.12 9.24 0.53
C GLU A 165 -3.68 8.88 -0.89
N LEU A 166 -2.51 9.37 -1.33
CA LEU A 166 -1.92 9.06 -2.65
C LEU A 166 -1.71 7.54 -2.80
N SER A 167 -1.27 6.86 -1.74
CA SER A 167 -0.98 5.42 -1.77
C SER A 167 -2.22 4.50 -1.93
N THR A 168 -3.42 4.98 -1.58
CA THR A 168 -4.59 4.09 -1.48
C THR A 168 -5.16 3.74 -2.85
N VAL A 169 -5.28 4.72 -3.77
CA VAL A 169 -5.80 4.46 -5.12
C VAL A 169 -4.84 3.58 -5.93
N ALA A 170 -3.53 3.83 -5.84
CA ALA A 170 -2.52 3.03 -6.52
C ALA A 170 -2.53 1.56 -6.05
N ARG A 171 -2.77 1.33 -4.75
CA ARG A 171 -2.89 0.00 -4.16
C ARG A 171 -4.19 -0.71 -4.52
N MET A 172 -5.30 0.02 -4.57
CA MET A 172 -6.63 -0.52 -4.93
C MET A 172 -6.70 -0.84 -6.43
N CYS A 173 -6.14 0.00 -7.29
CA CYS A 173 -6.28 -0.06 -8.74
C CYS A 173 -5.10 -0.79 -9.42
N THR A 174 -4.82 -2.02 -8.97
CA THR A 174 -3.78 -2.87 -9.56
C THR A 174 -4.37 -3.92 -10.48
N GLN A 175 -3.56 -4.44 -11.40
CA GLN A 175 -3.96 -5.53 -12.30
C GLN A 175 -4.51 -6.75 -11.54
N VAL A 176 -3.94 -7.08 -10.38
CA VAL A 176 -4.37 -8.20 -9.54
C VAL A 176 -5.76 -7.97 -8.97
N ASN A 177 -6.04 -6.76 -8.48
CA ASN A 177 -7.37 -6.44 -7.97
C ASN A 177 -8.42 -6.40 -9.09
N PHE A 178 -8.03 -6.18 -10.35
CA PHE A 178 -8.94 -6.26 -11.48
C PHE A 178 -9.36 -7.71 -11.84
N GLU A 179 -8.67 -8.72 -11.33
CA GLU A 179 -9.02 -10.13 -11.55
C GLU A 179 -10.26 -10.56 -10.75
N THR A 180 -10.58 -9.87 -9.64
CA THR A 180 -11.76 -10.14 -8.82
C THR A 180 -12.83 -9.06 -9.00
N GLU A 181 -14.08 -9.40 -8.71
CA GLU A 181 -15.18 -8.42 -8.78
C GLU A 181 -15.06 -7.38 -7.66
N GLU A 182 -14.72 -7.83 -6.46
CA GLU A 182 -14.55 -6.99 -5.29
C GLU A 182 -13.42 -5.97 -5.47
N GLY A 183 -12.30 -6.38 -6.07
CA GLY A 183 -11.16 -5.49 -6.32
C GLY A 183 -11.46 -4.46 -7.41
N ARG A 184 -12.25 -4.81 -8.43
CA ARG A 184 -12.77 -3.86 -9.41
C ARG A 184 -13.68 -2.81 -8.77
N ILE A 185 -14.67 -3.25 -8.00
CA ILE A 185 -15.60 -2.36 -7.29
C ILE A 185 -14.83 -1.43 -6.34
N GLY A 186 -13.88 -1.98 -5.57
CA GLY A 186 -13.07 -1.19 -4.64
C GLY A 186 -12.23 -0.12 -5.34
N CYS A 187 -11.61 -0.44 -6.48
CA CYS A 187 -10.91 0.56 -7.27
C CYS A 187 -11.86 1.62 -7.85
N GLU A 188 -13.01 1.21 -8.40
CA GLU A 188 -13.99 2.14 -8.97
C GLU A 188 -14.51 3.13 -7.91
N ASP A 189 -14.83 2.65 -6.71
CA ASP A 189 -15.31 3.48 -5.60
C ASP A 189 -14.23 4.44 -5.11
N GLU A 190 -12.96 4.03 -5.10
CA GLU A 190 -11.85 4.93 -4.81
C GLU A 190 -11.73 6.00 -5.90
N CYS A 191 -11.77 5.61 -7.17
CA CYS A 191 -11.67 6.51 -8.32
C CYS A 191 -12.77 7.57 -8.38
N LYS A 192 -14.00 7.25 -7.94
CA LYS A 192 -15.11 8.21 -7.84
C LYS A 192 -14.79 9.42 -6.97
N LYS A 193 -13.91 9.28 -5.97
CA LYS A 193 -13.48 10.42 -5.13
C LYS A 193 -12.75 11.49 -5.94
N ALA A 194 -12.14 11.11 -7.06
CA ALA A 194 -11.41 11.99 -7.97
C ALA A 194 -12.18 12.30 -9.26
N ASP A 195 -13.50 12.12 -9.31
CA ASP A 195 -14.34 12.49 -10.47
C ASP A 195 -14.15 13.96 -10.91
N CYS A 196 -13.72 14.83 -10.00
CA CYS A 196 -13.42 16.23 -10.31
C CYS A 196 -12.13 16.40 -11.13
N CYS A 197 -11.20 15.45 -11.10
CA CYS A 197 -9.91 15.54 -11.78
C CYS A 197 -10.03 15.43 -13.31
N GLU A 198 -11.05 14.73 -13.82
CA GLU A 198 -11.28 14.55 -15.26
C GLU A 198 -12.18 15.63 -15.90
N LYS A 199 -12.74 16.54 -15.08
CA LYS A 199 -13.62 17.60 -15.60
C LYS A 199 -12.80 18.66 -16.33
N THR A 200 -13.26 19.04 -17.52
CA THR A 200 -12.58 20.01 -18.41
C THR A 200 -13.01 21.46 -18.22
N GLN A 201 -13.83 21.78 -17.20
CA GLN A 201 -14.46 23.10 -17.00
C GLN A 201 -14.36 23.60 -15.54
N GLU A 202 -15.11 24.65 -15.18
CA GLU A 202 -15.14 25.35 -13.87
C GLU A 202 -15.26 24.45 -12.63
N ASN A 203 -15.64 23.18 -12.79
CA ASN A 203 -15.75 22.19 -11.71
C ASN A 203 -14.57 21.20 -11.65
N SER A 204 -13.46 21.52 -12.30
CA SER A 204 -12.23 20.75 -12.19
C SER A 204 -11.50 21.07 -10.89
N CYS A 205 -11.09 20.04 -10.16
CA CYS A 205 -10.20 20.20 -9.00
C CYS A 205 -8.71 20.10 -9.38
N TYR A 206 -8.40 19.93 -10.67
CA TYR A 206 -7.05 19.64 -11.16
C TYR A 206 -6.05 20.76 -10.88
N THR A 207 -6.47 22.02 -10.97
CA THR A 207 -5.58 23.17 -10.72
C THR A 207 -5.18 23.31 -9.26
N GLU A 208 -6.04 22.87 -8.35
CA GLU A 208 -5.80 22.93 -6.89
C GLU A 208 -5.04 21.69 -6.38
N ASN A 209 -5.21 20.55 -7.07
CA ASN A 209 -4.71 19.24 -6.61
C ASN A 209 -3.95 18.48 -7.70
N THR A 210 -3.12 19.17 -8.49
CA THR A 210 -2.49 18.61 -9.71
C THR A 210 -1.79 17.26 -9.48
N LYS A 211 -0.98 17.14 -8.42
CA LYS A 211 -0.26 15.89 -8.13
C LYS A 211 -1.19 14.72 -7.82
N LEU A 212 -2.19 14.98 -6.97
CA LEU A 212 -3.19 13.97 -6.60
C LEU A 212 -3.99 13.54 -7.83
N CYS A 213 -4.44 14.51 -8.63
CA CYS A 213 -5.17 14.23 -9.86
C CYS A 213 -4.33 13.47 -10.89
N ASP A 214 -3.04 13.76 -11.05
CA ASP A 214 -2.15 13.01 -11.95
C ASP A 214 -2.02 11.54 -11.54
N GLU A 215 -2.00 11.26 -10.24
CA GLU A 215 -1.94 9.89 -9.73
C GLU A 215 -3.27 9.16 -9.89
N TYR A 216 -4.39 9.80 -9.53
CA TYR A 216 -5.72 9.24 -9.76
C TYR A 216 -5.94 8.97 -11.25
N ILE A 217 -5.62 9.91 -12.14
CA ILE A 217 -5.73 9.71 -13.59
C ILE A 217 -4.86 8.53 -14.05
N ARG A 218 -3.66 8.35 -13.47
CA ARG A 218 -2.79 7.22 -13.80
C ARG A 218 -3.34 5.89 -13.31
N ALA A 219 -3.78 5.82 -12.05
CA ALA A 219 -4.27 4.60 -11.42
C ALA A 219 -5.66 4.22 -11.96
N CYS A 220 -6.58 5.17 -12.04
CA CYS A 220 -7.94 5.00 -12.54
C CYS A 220 -8.00 4.88 -14.06
N GLY A 221 -7.09 5.53 -14.79
CA GLY A 221 -6.99 5.36 -16.25
C GLY A 221 -6.51 3.97 -16.67
N ALA A 222 -5.89 3.22 -15.76
CA ALA A 222 -5.52 1.83 -15.95
C ALA A 222 -6.67 0.85 -15.69
N VAL A 223 -7.76 1.29 -15.05
CA VAL A 223 -9.01 0.54 -15.02
C VAL A 223 -9.40 0.36 -16.48
N PRO A 224 -9.35 -0.86 -17.04
CA PRO A 224 -9.86 -1.09 -18.38
C PRO A 224 -11.27 -0.54 -18.33
N LYS A 225 -11.63 0.46 -19.15
CA LYS A 225 -12.95 1.07 -19.10
C LYS A 225 -13.99 -0.05 -19.14
N LEU A 226 -14.47 -0.47 -17.96
CA LEU A 226 -15.24 -1.70 -17.77
C LEU A 226 -16.56 -1.60 -18.55
N HIS A 227 -16.92 -0.37 -18.91
CA HIS A 227 -17.98 0.03 -19.80
C HIS A 227 -17.87 -0.49 -21.24
N SER A 228 -16.70 -0.95 -21.73
CA SER A 228 -16.57 -1.36 -23.14
C SER A 228 -16.65 -2.86 -23.39
N THR A 229 -16.60 -3.72 -22.37
CA THR A 229 -16.80 -5.17 -22.54
C THR A 229 -17.44 -5.78 -21.29
N PHE A 230 -18.64 -5.34 -20.92
CA PHE A 230 -19.51 -6.17 -20.10
C PHE A 230 -19.77 -7.46 -20.88
N ASN A 231 -19.06 -8.53 -20.53
CA ASN A 231 -19.25 -9.83 -21.18
C ASN A 231 -20.46 -10.49 -20.51
N ILE A 232 -21.65 -10.07 -20.93
CA ILE A 232 -22.90 -10.61 -20.42
C ILE A 232 -23.03 -12.03 -20.98
N PRO A 233 -23.07 -13.08 -20.13
CA PRO A 233 -23.30 -14.43 -20.61
C PRO A 233 -24.65 -14.51 -21.31
N LYS A 234 -24.77 -15.36 -22.32
CA LYS A 234 -26.09 -15.63 -22.93
C LYS A 234 -27.00 -16.23 -21.86
N PRO A 235 -28.30 -15.84 -21.82
CA PRO A 235 -29.23 -16.42 -20.87
C PRO A 235 -29.39 -17.92 -21.11
N HIS A 236 -29.70 -18.66 -20.04
CA HIS A 236 -30.01 -20.08 -20.15
C HIS A 236 -31.33 -20.28 -20.93
N ALA A 237 -31.44 -21.41 -21.64
CA ALA A 237 -32.56 -21.66 -22.56
C ALA A 237 -33.94 -21.72 -21.88
N ASP A 238 -33.97 -21.99 -20.58
CA ASP A 238 -35.18 -22.06 -19.76
C ASP A 238 -35.58 -20.72 -19.12
N LEU A 239 -34.82 -19.63 -19.32
CA LEU A 239 -35.09 -18.34 -18.69
C LEU A 239 -36.52 -17.85 -18.98
N LEU A 240 -37.03 -18.13 -20.19
CA LEU A 240 -38.40 -17.85 -20.59
C LEU A 240 -39.44 -18.59 -19.72
N VAL A 241 -39.15 -19.84 -19.35
CA VAL A 241 -40.01 -20.68 -18.51
C VAL A 241 -39.89 -20.26 -17.04
N LEU A 242 -38.67 -20.04 -16.56
CA LEU A 242 -38.38 -19.62 -15.18
C LEU A 242 -39.03 -18.27 -14.86
N CYS A 243 -38.98 -17.32 -15.79
CA CYS A 243 -39.57 -15.99 -15.64
C CYS A 243 -40.98 -15.85 -16.24
N SER A 244 -41.69 -16.96 -16.46
CA SER A 244 -43.09 -16.90 -16.86
C SER A 244 -43.98 -16.45 -15.70
N LYS A 245 -45.12 -15.82 -16.02
CA LYS A 245 -46.11 -15.37 -15.03
C LYS A 245 -46.61 -16.49 -14.11
N SER A 246 -46.71 -17.72 -14.63
CA SER A 246 -47.06 -18.89 -13.84
C SER A 246 -45.95 -19.30 -12.88
N SER A 247 -44.70 -19.29 -13.31
CA SER A 247 -43.55 -19.68 -12.48
C SER A 247 -43.29 -18.66 -11.37
N THR A 248 -43.36 -17.35 -11.67
CA THR A 248 -43.13 -16.30 -10.68
C THR A 248 -44.29 -16.10 -9.70
N SER A 249 -45.38 -16.86 -9.83
CA SER A 249 -46.48 -16.85 -8.86
C SER A 249 -46.17 -17.60 -7.56
N SER A 250 -45.14 -18.46 -7.56
CA SER A 250 -44.61 -19.10 -6.37
C SER A 250 -43.31 -18.42 -5.90
N PHE A 251 -43.03 -18.51 -4.60
CA PHE A 251 -41.79 -17.99 -4.03
C PHE A 251 -40.53 -18.64 -4.66
N GLU A 252 -40.60 -19.95 -4.91
CA GLU A 252 -39.52 -20.72 -5.52
C GLU A 252 -39.26 -20.28 -6.96
N GLY A 253 -40.29 -20.17 -7.79
CA GLY A 253 -40.13 -19.74 -9.18
C GLY A 253 -39.72 -18.27 -9.32
N LEU A 254 -40.16 -17.39 -8.40
CA LEU A 254 -39.65 -16.02 -8.32
C LEU A 254 -38.15 -15.98 -7.99
N THR A 255 -37.69 -16.83 -7.08
CA THR A 255 -36.28 -16.93 -6.69
C THR A 255 -35.42 -17.42 -7.86
N LEU A 256 -35.86 -18.48 -8.54
CA LEU A 256 -35.16 -19.01 -9.72
C LEU A 256 -35.12 -18.00 -10.87
N CYS A 257 -36.21 -17.24 -11.08
CA CYS A 257 -36.20 -16.16 -12.07
C CYS A 257 -35.17 -15.07 -11.69
N LYS A 258 -35.13 -14.61 -10.43
CA LYS A 258 -34.12 -13.62 -9.98
C LYS A 258 -32.69 -14.09 -10.24
N GLN A 259 -32.37 -15.33 -9.88
CA GLN A 259 -31.05 -15.93 -10.11
C GLN A 259 -30.71 -16.00 -11.61
N GLY A 260 -31.65 -16.44 -12.44
CA GLY A 260 -31.47 -16.48 -13.89
C GLY A 260 -31.26 -15.11 -14.53
N CYS A 261 -31.66 -14.03 -13.86
CA CYS A 261 -31.61 -12.66 -14.36
C CYS A 261 -30.43 -11.84 -13.82
N GLU A 262 -29.66 -12.36 -12.85
CA GLU A 262 -28.61 -11.63 -12.13
C GLU A 262 -27.50 -11.11 -13.05
N ALA A 263 -27.14 -11.86 -14.10
CA ALA A 263 -26.13 -11.40 -15.06
C ALA A 263 -26.61 -10.22 -15.95
N SER A 264 -27.90 -9.88 -15.93
CA SER A 264 -28.52 -8.88 -16.81
C SER A 264 -28.96 -7.59 -16.12
N THR A 265 -28.62 -7.40 -14.84
CA THR A 265 -29.00 -6.20 -14.08
C THR A 265 -28.56 -4.93 -14.80
N CYS A 266 -27.34 -4.94 -15.35
CA CYS A 266 -26.79 -3.82 -16.11
C CYS A 266 -27.59 -3.48 -17.38
N CYS A 267 -28.40 -4.39 -17.94
CA CYS A 267 -29.15 -4.13 -19.17
C CYS A 267 -30.33 -3.17 -18.98
N ARG A 268 -30.66 -2.87 -17.72
CA ARG A 268 -31.93 -2.26 -17.30
C ARG A 268 -31.75 -1.08 -16.36
N GLU A 269 -30.51 -0.75 -16.02
CA GLU A 269 -30.24 0.42 -15.20
C GLU A 269 -30.66 1.70 -15.96
N PRO A 270 -31.33 2.65 -15.29
CA PRO A 270 -31.87 3.86 -15.92
C PRO A 270 -30.79 4.89 -16.28
N HIS A 271 -29.53 4.62 -15.94
CA HIS A 271 -28.41 5.51 -16.21
C HIS A 271 -28.05 5.50 -17.71
N LYS A 272 -27.53 6.63 -18.20
CA LYS A 272 -27.10 6.83 -19.60
C LYS A 272 -25.98 5.87 -20.05
N GLU A 273 -25.43 5.08 -19.15
CA GLU A 273 -24.27 4.22 -19.38
C GLU A 273 -24.56 2.78 -18.93
N ASN A 274 -25.74 2.26 -19.27
CA ASN A 274 -26.07 0.87 -19.01
C ASN A 274 -25.42 -0.04 -20.07
N CYS A 275 -25.27 -1.33 -19.77
CA CYS A 275 -24.57 -2.24 -20.69
C CYS A 275 -25.40 -2.57 -21.95
N ARG A 276 -26.63 -2.04 -22.09
CA ARG A 276 -27.51 -2.30 -23.23
C ARG A 276 -27.01 -1.66 -24.51
N ASP A 277 -26.40 -0.48 -24.42
CA ASP A 277 -25.90 0.24 -25.60
C ASP A 277 -24.77 -0.53 -26.31
N VAL A 278 -24.00 -1.31 -25.55
CA VAL A 278 -22.90 -2.14 -26.06
C VAL A 278 -23.29 -3.61 -26.27
N ASN A 279 -24.27 -4.15 -25.53
CA ASN A 279 -24.69 -5.57 -25.57
C ASN A 279 -26.16 -5.77 -25.94
N LYS A 280 -26.69 -4.97 -26.87
CA LYS A 280 -28.12 -4.96 -27.21
C LYS A 280 -28.72 -6.36 -27.43
N ASP A 281 -28.08 -7.20 -28.24
CA ASP A 281 -28.58 -8.54 -28.57
C ASP A 281 -28.65 -9.47 -27.36
N VAL A 282 -27.66 -9.38 -26.46
CA VAL A 282 -27.65 -10.19 -25.23
C VAL A 282 -28.71 -9.66 -24.26
N CYS A 283 -28.80 -8.34 -24.09
CA CYS A 283 -29.79 -7.71 -23.24
C CYS A 283 -31.24 -7.99 -23.69
N ASP A 284 -31.48 -8.01 -24.99
CA ASP A 284 -32.80 -8.36 -25.54
C ASP A 284 -33.15 -9.84 -25.28
N ALA A 285 -32.16 -10.74 -25.20
CA ALA A 285 -32.38 -12.13 -24.81
C ALA A 285 -32.82 -12.29 -23.34
N TYR A 286 -32.48 -11.32 -22.48
CA TYR A 286 -32.92 -11.25 -21.08
C TYR A 286 -34.29 -10.60 -20.89
N LYS A 287 -35.03 -10.25 -21.96
CA LYS A 287 -36.37 -9.65 -21.87
C LYS A 287 -37.34 -10.35 -20.88
N PRO A 288 -37.38 -11.69 -20.74
CA PRO A 288 -38.25 -12.36 -19.77
C PRO A 288 -38.11 -11.83 -18.33
N CYS A 289 -36.95 -11.32 -17.94
CA CYS A 289 -36.71 -10.75 -16.62
C CYS A 289 -37.50 -9.46 -16.33
N GLU A 290 -38.22 -8.86 -17.30
CA GLU A 290 -39.05 -7.65 -17.11
C GLU A 290 -40.15 -7.85 -16.07
N ILE A 291 -40.54 -9.10 -15.81
CA ILE A 291 -41.52 -9.43 -14.78
C ILE A 291 -41.05 -9.11 -13.35
N LEU A 292 -39.74 -9.03 -13.11
CA LEU A 292 -39.18 -8.74 -11.79
C LEU A 292 -39.30 -7.26 -11.39
N PHE A 293 -39.71 -6.38 -12.32
CA PHE A 293 -39.68 -4.93 -12.18
C PHE A 293 -41.05 -4.26 -12.39
N ASN A 294 -42.11 -5.04 -12.65
CA ASN A 294 -43.49 -4.57 -12.79
C ASN A 294 -44.30 -4.91 -11.54
#